data_AF-A0A080MBG1-F1
#
_entry.id   AF-A0A080MBG1-F1
#
_cell.length_a   1.000
_cell.length_b   1.000
_cell.length_c   1.000
_cell.angle_alpha   90.00
_cell.angle_beta   90.00
_cell.angle_gamma   90.00
#
_symmetry.space_group_name_H-M   'P 1'
#
loop_
_entity.id
_entity.type
_entity.pdbx_description
1 polymer ?
#
loop_
_entity_poly.entity_id
_entity_poly.type
_entity_poly.pdbx_seq_one_letter_code
_entity_poly.pdbx_strand_id
1 'polypeptide(L)'
;MKRKIYVETSVISYLTARPSKTILGAAHQQITLAWWETRNQYELLVSESVLRECDAGDPDAAQKRLAVLNDVPLLLITEQALNIAESLVRQGILPPKAVEDALHIAVATVNGVDYLLTWNCRHIANPEIQRGIAAYLERKRLAPYDAYPADGWEGSRSPCRRGTVWVPYSGSECVIVSRGADECT
;
A
#
# COMPACT_ATOMS: atom_id res chain seq x y z
N MET A 1 -1.52 19.65 -4.69
CA MET A 1 -2.20 18.38 -5.00
C MET A 1 -2.31 17.57 -3.72
N LYS A 2 -3.43 16.86 -3.51
CA LYS A 2 -3.56 15.94 -2.37
C LYS A 2 -2.63 14.75 -2.55
N ARG A 3 -2.11 14.21 -1.45
CA ARG A 3 -1.30 12.99 -1.48
C ARG A 3 -2.21 11.77 -1.60
N LYS A 4 -1.76 10.77 -2.36
CA LYS A 4 -2.47 9.52 -2.60
C LYS A 4 -2.19 8.52 -1.48
N ILE A 5 -3.24 7.97 -0.89
CA ILE A 5 -3.14 6.98 0.19
C ILE A 5 -3.86 5.71 -0.21
N TYR A 6 -3.13 4.61 -0.23
CA TYR A 6 -3.68 3.27 -0.34
C TYR A 6 -4.09 2.79 1.04
N VAL A 7 -5.38 2.48 1.21
CA VAL A 7 -5.92 2.00 2.48
C VAL A 7 -5.98 0.47 2.44
N GLU A 8 -5.20 -0.18 3.29
CA GLU A 8 -5.24 -1.64 3.45
C GLU A 8 -6.38 -2.07 4.39
N THR A 9 -6.88 -3.29 4.19
CA THR A 9 -8.11 -3.84 4.78
C THR A 9 -8.15 -3.80 6.30
N SER A 10 -7.02 -3.96 6.98
CA SER A 10 -6.95 -3.89 8.44
C SER A 10 -7.46 -2.55 8.99
N VAL A 11 -7.24 -1.44 8.28
CA VAL A 11 -7.75 -0.10 8.65
C VAL A 11 -9.28 -0.09 8.62
N ILE A 12 -9.87 -0.57 7.52
CA ILE A 12 -11.32 -0.64 7.34
C ILE A 12 -11.95 -1.58 8.38
N SER A 13 -11.24 -2.65 8.72
CA SER A 13 -11.65 -3.61 9.74
C SER A 13 -11.71 -2.95 11.12
N TYR A 14 -10.68 -2.21 11.53
CA TYR A 14 -10.72 -1.48 12.80
C TYR A 14 -11.77 -0.36 12.83
N LEU A 15 -11.98 0.32 11.71
CA LEU A 15 -12.96 1.41 11.58
C LEU A 15 -14.40 0.95 11.84
N THR A 16 -14.75 -0.26 11.40
CA THR A 16 -16.12 -0.78 11.42
C THR A 16 -16.36 -1.86 12.49
N ALA A 17 -15.29 -2.34 13.12
CA ALA A 17 -15.36 -3.35 14.16
C ALA A 17 -16.13 -2.87 15.40
N ARG A 18 -16.76 -3.82 16.11
CA ARG A 18 -17.33 -3.58 17.43
C ARG A 18 -16.22 -3.12 18.40
N PRO A 19 -16.54 -2.32 19.43
CA PRO A 19 -15.55 -1.88 20.41
C PRO A 19 -14.71 -3.05 20.93
N SER A 20 -13.40 -2.93 20.80
CA SER A 20 -12.46 -3.98 21.19
C SER A 20 -12.48 -4.15 22.71
N LYS A 21 -12.33 -5.40 23.15
CA LYS A 21 -12.17 -5.74 24.57
C LYS A 21 -10.71 -5.65 25.04
N THR A 22 -9.78 -5.38 24.12
CA THR A 22 -8.34 -5.29 24.41
C THR A 22 -7.89 -3.83 24.33
N ILE A 23 -6.94 -3.44 25.18
CA ILE A 23 -6.39 -2.08 25.20
C ILE A 23 -5.79 -1.73 23.84
N LEU A 24 -4.97 -2.63 23.27
CA LEU A 24 -4.32 -2.39 21.98
C LEU A 24 -5.34 -2.27 20.84
N GLY A 25 -6.34 -3.16 20.79
CA GLY A 25 -7.38 -3.09 19.77
C GLY A 25 -8.23 -1.81 19.91
N ALA A 26 -8.55 -1.39 21.13
CA ALA A 26 -9.28 -0.15 21.37
C ALA A 26 -8.45 1.07 20.93
N ALA A 27 -7.14 1.08 21.20
CA ALA A 27 -6.24 2.12 20.73
C ALA A 27 -6.20 2.20 19.19
N HIS A 28 -6.03 1.07 18.50
CA HIS A 28 -6.06 1.04 17.02
C HIS A 28 -7.39 1.56 16.46
N GLN A 29 -8.52 1.23 17.09
CA GLN A 29 -9.83 1.76 16.70
C GLN A 29 -9.92 3.27 16.87
N GLN A 30 -9.51 3.81 18.03
CA GLN A 30 -9.54 5.24 18.28
C GLN A 30 -8.65 6.01 17.31
N ILE A 31 -7.44 5.52 17.08
CA ILE A 31 -6.49 6.12 16.13
C ILE A 31 -7.05 6.07 14.70
N THR A 32 -7.62 4.92 14.30
CA THR A 32 -8.24 4.77 12.98
C THR A 32 -9.39 5.75 12.78
N LEU A 33 -10.26 5.90 13.79
CA LEU A 33 -11.37 6.86 13.76
C LEU A 33 -10.86 8.30 13.66
N ALA A 34 -9.90 8.69 14.50
CA ALA A 34 -9.30 10.02 14.47
C ALA A 34 -8.67 10.34 13.11
N TRP A 35 -7.91 9.39 12.54
CA TRP A 35 -7.35 9.55 11.21
C TRP A 35 -8.43 9.65 10.12
N TRP A 36 -9.49 8.83 10.21
CA TRP A 36 -10.58 8.80 9.23
C TRP A 36 -11.33 10.12 9.11
N GLU A 37 -11.43 10.90 10.19
CA GLU A 37 -12.00 12.26 10.17
C GLU A 37 -11.13 13.23 9.34
N THR A 38 -9.82 12.99 9.25
CA THR A 38 -8.89 13.80 8.45
C THR A 38 -8.75 13.34 7.00
N ARG A 39 -9.39 12.23 6.61
CA ARG A 39 -9.19 11.56 5.30
C ARG A 39 -9.40 12.47 4.10
N ASN A 40 -10.26 13.48 4.22
CA ASN A 40 -10.58 14.43 3.15
C ASN A 40 -9.35 15.27 2.71
N GLN A 41 -8.27 15.28 3.48
CA GLN A 41 -7.00 15.91 3.12
C GLN A 41 -6.22 15.11 2.05
N TYR A 42 -6.61 13.86 1.81
CA TYR A 42 -5.93 12.91 0.95
C TYR A 42 -6.82 12.44 -0.21
N GLU A 43 -6.20 11.82 -1.20
CA GLU A 43 -6.89 11.03 -2.23
C GLU A 43 -6.81 9.56 -1.82
N LEU A 44 -7.91 9.02 -1.30
CA LEU A 44 -7.97 7.64 -0.83
C LEU A 44 -8.16 6.70 -2.02
N LEU A 45 -7.45 5.57 -1.97
CA LEU A 45 -7.45 4.55 -3.00
C LEU A 45 -7.51 3.18 -2.32
N VAL A 46 -8.25 2.24 -2.90
CA VAL A 46 -8.26 0.82 -2.51
C VAL A 46 -8.09 -0.04 -3.75
N SER A 47 -7.92 -1.37 -3.59
CA SER A 47 -7.89 -2.29 -4.74
C SER A 47 -8.97 -3.35 -4.64
N GLU A 48 -9.19 -4.09 -5.72
CA GLU A 48 -10.08 -5.24 -5.73
C GLU A 48 -9.76 -6.27 -4.65
N SER A 49 -8.48 -6.40 -4.23
CA SER A 49 -8.13 -7.32 -3.13
C SER A 49 -8.70 -6.84 -1.80
N VAL A 50 -8.67 -5.52 -1.55
CA VAL A 50 -9.26 -4.92 -0.34
C VAL A 50 -10.77 -5.16 -0.30
N LEU A 51 -11.46 -5.03 -1.45
CA LEU A 51 -12.89 -5.33 -1.53
C LEU A 51 -13.18 -6.80 -1.22
N ARG A 52 -12.40 -7.74 -1.81
CA ARG A 52 -12.55 -9.18 -1.55
C ARG A 52 -12.35 -9.52 -0.06
N GLU A 53 -11.34 -8.93 0.57
CA GLU A 53 -11.08 -9.12 2.00
C GLU A 53 -12.16 -8.49 2.90
N CYS A 54 -12.71 -7.35 2.47
CA CYS A 54 -13.83 -6.69 3.15
C CYS A 54 -15.14 -7.45 3.01
N ASP A 55 -15.33 -8.21 1.94
CA ASP A 55 -16.52 -9.05 1.71
C ASP A 55 -16.46 -10.39 2.45
N ALA A 56 -15.25 -10.88 2.74
CA ALA A 56 -15.05 -12.18 3.39
C ALA A 56 -15.45 -12.18 4.88
N GLY A 57 -16.09 -13.26 5.35
CA GLY A 57 -16.37 -13.49 6.77
C GLY A 57 -17.83 -13.25 7.16
N ASP A 58 -18.04 -12.58 8.31
CA ASP A 58 -19.39 -12.30 8.84
C ASP A 58 -20.15 -11.32 7.93
N PRO A 59 -21.37 -11.65 7.46
CA PRO A 59 -22.12 -10.82 6.51
C PRO A 59 -22.43 -9.40 7.02
N ASP A 60 -22.79 -9.26 8.29
CA ASP A 60 -23.10 -7.95 8.89
C ASP A 60 -21.84 -7.07 8.97
N ALA A 61 -20.69 -7.65 9.31
CA ALA A 61 -19.41 -6.96 9.30
C ALA A 61 -18.94 -6.62 7.88
N ALA A 62 -19.14 -7.53 6.92
CA ALA A 62 -18.82 -7.30 5.52
C ALA A 62 -19.61 -6.13 4.94
N GLN A 63 -20.93 -6.09 5.17
CA GLN A 63 -21.78 -4.99 4.72
C GLN A 63 -21.30 -3.63 5.25
N LYS A 64 -20.90 -3.56 6.52
CA LYS A 64 -20.36 -2.32 7.12
C LYS A 64 -19.04 -1.90 6.49
N ARG A 65 -18.11 -2.85 6.26
CA ARG A 65 -16.82 -2.56 5.61
C ARG A 65 -17.01 -2.05 4.19
N LEU A 66 -17.87 -2.70 3.40
CA LEU A 66 -18.15 -2.30 2.03
C LEU A 66 -18.84 -0.93 1.95
N ALA A 67 -19.76 -0.64 2.87
CA ALA A 67 -20.45 0.66 2.91
C ALA A 67 -19.48 1.85 3.08
N VAL A 68 -18.38 1.66 3.82
CA VAL A 68 -17.32 2.68 3.98
C VAL A 68 -16.55 2.91 2.67
N LEU A 69 -16.43 1.88 1.84
CA LEU A 69 -15.61 1.90 0.62
C LEU A 69 -16.37 2.33 -0.63
N ASN A 70 -17.70 2.51 -0.57
CA ASN A 70 -18.55 2.81 -1.72
C ASN A 70 -18.06 3.98 -2.59
N ASP A 71 -17.55 5.04 -1.96
CA ASP A 71 -17.09 6.26 -2.66
C ASP A 71 -15.57 6.32 -2.85
N VAL A 72 -14.85 5.24 -2.52
CA VAL A 72 -13.39 5.20 -2.60
C VAL A 72 -12.96 4.64 -3.97
N PRO A 73 -12.18 5.39 -4.78
CA PRO A 73 -11.71 4.92 -6.07
C PRO A 73 -10.93 3.60 -5.99
N LEU A 74 -11.19 2.73 -6.97
CA LEU A 74 -10.62 1.40 -7.06
C LEU A 74 -9.42 1.37 -8.02
N LEU A 75 -8.31 0.82 -7.54
CA LEU A 75 -7.13 0.52 -8.33
C LEU A 75 -7.24 -0.88 -8.92
N LEU A 76 -7.07 -0.96 -10.24
CA LEU A 76 -7.01 -2.21 -10.97
C LEU A 76 -5.74 -3.00 -10.60
N ILE A 77 -5.90 -4.31 -10.47
CA ILE A 77 -4.78 -5.22 -10.27
C ILE A 77 -4.24 -5.61 -11.65
N THR A 78 -3.06 -5.08 -11.98
CA THR A 78 -2.41 -5.34 -13.28
C THR A 78 -1.49 -6.55 -13.22
N GLU A 79 -1.17 -7.13 -14.37
CA GLU A 79 -0.16 -8.19 -14.47
C GLU A 79 1.20 -7.76 -13.90
N GLN A 80 1.55 -6.48 -14.06
CA GLN A 80 2.77 -5.92 -13.47
C GLN A 80 2.74 -6.00 -11.93
N ALA A 81 1.60 -5.69 -11.30
CA ALA A 81 1.45 -5.81 -9.85
C ALA A 81 1.52 -7.27 -9.39
N LEU A 82 0.88 -8.19 -10.11
CA LEU A 82 0.96 -9.63 -9.83
C LEU A 82 2.40 -10.15 -9.91
N ASN A 83 3.14 -9.79 -10.96
CA ASN A 83 4.54 -10.18 -11.15
C ASN A 83 5.45 -9.63 -10.04
N ILE A 84 5.21 -8.39 -9.59
CA ILE A 84 5.95 -7.81 -8.47
C ILE A 84 5.65 -8.57 -7.17
N ALA A 85 4.37 -8.81 -6.87
CA ALA A 85 3.95 -9.53 -5.67
C ALA A 85 4.56 -10.94 -5.62
N GLU A 86 4.46 -11.69 -6.72
CA GLU A 86 5.05 -13.01 -6.83
C GLU A 86 6.57 -12.98 -6.66
N SER A 87 7.25 -12.02 -7.27
CA SER A 87 8.70 -11.89 -7.15
C SER A 87 9.14 -11.54 -5.73
N LEU A 88 8.38 -10.72 -4.98
CA LEU A 88 8.68 -10.42 -3.58
C LEU A 88 8.67 -11.69 -2.71
N VAL A 89 7.72 -12.58 -2.97
CA VAL A 89 7.62 -13.88 -2.29
C VAL A 89 8.72 -14.84 -2.76
N ARG A 90 8.94 -14.98 -4.07
CA ARG A 90 9.99 -15.86 -4.62
C ARG A 90 11.39 -15.49 -4.16
N GLN A 91 11.68 -14.20 -3.96
CA GLN A 91 12.97 -13.74 -3.44
C GLN A 91 13.09 -13.85 -1.90
N GLY A 92 12.05 -14.33 -1.22
CA GLY A 92 12.04 -14.48 0.24
C GLY A 92 11.94 -13.17 1.01
N ILE A 93 11.57 -12.06 0.36
CA ILE A 93 11.37 -10.76 1.02
C ILE A 93 10.09 -10.82 1.87
N LEU A 94 9.04 -11.43 1.32
CA LEU A 94 7.85 -11.82 2.08
C LEU A 94 7.76 -13.34 2.18
N PRO A 95 7.24 -13.88 3.30
CA PRO A 95 7.05 -15.32 3.42
C PRO A 95 5.94 -15.82 2.48
N PRO A 96 5.93 -17.11 2.08
CA PRO A 96 4.93 -17.68 1.16
C PRO A 96 3.47 -17.54 1.60
N LYS A 97 3.22 -17.33 2.89
CA LYS A 97 1.88 -17.10 3.45
C LYS A 97 1.38 -15.66 3.34
N ALA A 98 2.23 -14.72 2.90
CA ALA A 98 1.96 -13.29 2.84
C ALA A 98 1.80 -12.82 1.38
N VAL A 99 1.17 -13.64 0.53
CA VAL A 99 0.95 -13.32 -0.90
C VAL A 99 0.01 -12.13 -1.05
N GLU A 100 -1.09 -12.09 -0.30
CA GLU A 100 -2.02 -10.94 -0.33
C GLU A 100 -1.36 -9.66 0.19
N ASP A 101 -0.55 -9.75 1.25
CA ASP A 101 0.26 -8.62 1.73
C ASP A 101 1.21 -8.11 0.65
N ALA A 102 1.86 -9.01 -0.09
CA ALA A 102 2.72 -8.65 -1.22
C ALA A 102 1.93 -7.97 -2.36
N LEU A 103 0.67 -8.37 -2.57
CA LEU A 103 -0.21 -7.78 -3.58
C LEU A 103 -0.61 -6.35 -3.23
N HIS A 104 -0.98 -6.06 -1.97
CA HIS A 104 -1.23 -4.68 -1.52
C HIS A 104 -0.04 -3.75 -1.81
N ILE A 105 1.16 -4.20 -1.45
CA ILE A 105 2.41 -3.47 -1.67
C ILE A 105 2.66 -3.25 -3.16
N ALA A 106 2.48 -4.29 -3.98
CA ALA A 106 2.71 -4.24 -5.41
C ALA A 106 1.73 -3.28 -6.12
N VAL A 107 0.44 -3.36 -5.80
CA VAL A 107 -0.60 -2.48 -6.37
C VAL A 107 -0.34 -1.03 -6.00
N ALA A 108 -0.04 -0.74 -4.73
CA ALA A 108 0.31 0.62 -4.29
C ALA A 108 1.56 1.15 -5.01
N THR A 109 2.56 0.29 -5.21
CA THR A 109 3.81 0.63 -5.88
C THR A 109 3.61 0.95 -7.36
N VAL A 110 2.91 0.07 -8.10
CA VAL A 110 2.67 0.24 -9.55
C VAL A 110 1.84 1.48 -9.85
N ASN A 111 0.84 1.77 -9.01
CA ASN A 111 -0.01 2.95 -9.16
C ASN A 111 0.62 4.24 -8.62
N GLY A 112 1.85 4.17 -8.12
CA GLY A 112 2.62 5.32 -7.66
C GLY A 112 1.99 6.06 -6.48
N VAL A 113 1.31 5.33 -5.60
CA VAL A 113 0.72 5.86 -4.37
C VAL A 113 1.81 6.46 -3.47
N ASP A 114 1.51 7.58 -2.81
CA ASP A 114 2.46 8.25 -1.90
C ASP A 114 2.59 7.48 -0.57
N TYR A 115 1.48 6.97 -0.04
CA TYR A 115 1.44 6.31 1.28
C TYR A 115 0.59 5.03 1.26
N LEU A 116 1.03 4.00 1.98
CA LEU A 116 0.25 2.79 2.29
C LEU A 116 -0.09 2.82 3.77
N LEU A 117 -1.39 2.91 4.08
CA LEU A 117 -1.93 2.94 5.43
C LEU A 117 -2.33 1.52 5.85
N THR A 118 -1.78 1.02 6.96
CA THR A 118 -1.98 -0.37 7.40
C THR A 118 -1.81 -0.51 8.91
N TRP A 119 -2.42 -1.52 9.52
CA TRP A 119 -2.07 -2.01 10.85
C TRP A 119 -1.27 -3.33 10.81
N ASN A 120 -0.96 -3.85 9.61
CA ASN A 120 -0.14 -5.04 9.45
C ASN A 120 1.35 -4.72 9.63
N CYS A 121 1.78 -4.62 10.89
CA CYS A 121 3.19 -4.44 11.27
C CYS A 121 4.04 -5.70 11.09
N ARG A 122 3.44 -6.83 10.70
CA ARG A 122 4.13 -8.11 10.60
C ARG A 122 4.75 -8.29 9.21
N HIS A 123 3.99 -8.01 8.16
CA HIS A 123 4.38 -8.27 6.77
C HIS A 123 4.43 -7.01 5.91
N ILE A 124 3.62 -5.99 6.23
CA ILE A 124 3.63 -4.73 5.49
C ILE A 124 4.56 -3.75 6.20
N ALA A 125 4.17 -3.15 7.32
CA ALA A 125 4.97 -2.09 7.95
C ALA A 125 6.21 -2.57 8.73
N ASN A 126 6.65 -3.81 8.52
CA ASN A 126 7.86 -4.34 9.15
C ASN A 126 9.12 -3.67 8.54
N PRO A 127 9.98 -3.01 9.34
CA PRO A 127 11.16 -2.31 8.82
C PRO A 127 12.13 -3.18 8.02
N GLU A 128 12.31 -4.45 8.42
CA GLU A 128 13.19 -5.38 7.69
C GLU A 128 12.65 -5.72 6.31
N ILE A 129 11.34 -6.01 6.25
CA ILE A 129 10.67 -6.31 4.99
C ILE A 129 10.65 -5.07 4.10
N GLN A 130 10.41 -3.89 4.67
CA GLN A 130 10.43 -2.63 3.93
C GLN A 130 11.80 -2.31 3.34
N ARG A 131 12.89 -2.58 4.07
CA ARG A 131 14.25 -2.50 3.52
C ARG A 131 14.44 -3.45 2.34
N GLY A 132 13.96 -4.70 2.45
CA GLY A 132 14.02 -5.68 1.37
C GLY A 132 13.23 -5.26 0.13
N ILE A 133 12.02 -4.73 0.31
CA ILE A 133 11.15 -4.23 -0.77
C ILE A 133 11.82 -3.05 -1.48
N ALA A 134 12.32 -2.06 -0.74
CA ALA A 134 13.01 -0.91 -1.31
C ALA A 134 14.19 -1.33 -2.19
N ALA A 135 15.07 -2.19 -1.66
CA ALA A 135 16.22 -2.70 -2.41
C ALA A 135 15.79 -3.49 -3.66
N TYR A 136 14.69 -4.25 -3.59
CA TYR A 136 14.15 -4.97 -4.74
C TYR A 136 13.63 -4.02 -5.83
N LEU A 137 12.87 -3.00 -5.45
CA LEU A 137 12.29 -2.03 -6.39
C LEU A 137 13.37 -1.17 -7.05
N GLU A 138 14.42 -0.82 -6.31
CA GLU A 138 15.62 -0.17 -6.87
C GLU A 138 16.32 -1.04 -7.90
N ARG A 139 16.56 -2.33 -7.61
CA ARG A 139 17.16 -3.26 -8.58
C ARG A 139 16.31 -3.41 -9.84
N LYS A 140 14.99 -3.52 -9.71
CA LYS A 140 14.06 -3.61 -10.86
C LYS A 140 14.04 -2.35 -11.71
N ARG A 141 14.35 -1.18 -11.13
CA ARG A 141 14.52 0.08 -11.86
C ARG A 141 15.88 0.23 -12.54
N LEU A 142 16.91 -0.43 -12.01
CA LEU A 142 18.28 -0.43 -12.56
C LEU A 142 18.50 -1.50 -13.63
N ALA A 143 17.67 -2.53 -13.68
CA ALA A 143 17.64 -3.47 -14.80
C ALA A 143 17.19 -2.71 -16.07
N PRO A 144 17.92 -2.81 -17.19
CA PRO A 144 17.46 -2.24 -18.44
C PRO A 144 16.10 -2.85 -18.76
N TYR A 145 15.14 -1.99 -19.08
CA TYR A 145 13.84 -2.40 -19.59
C TYR A 145 14.04 -2.89 -21.03
N ASP A 146 14.72 -4.03 -21.21
CA ASP A 146 14.82 -4.71 -22.49
C ASP A 146 13.48 -5.40 -22.76
N ALA A 147 12.58 -4.67 -23.44
CA ALA A 147 11.68 -5.16 -24.51
C ALA A 147 10.52 -4.19 -24.73
N TYR A 148 10.79 -3.06 -25.40
CA TYR A 148 9.90 -2.55 -26.45
C TYR A 148 10.76 -2.35 -27.70
N PRO A 149 10.26 -2.71 -28.90
CA PRO A 149 11.06 -2.62 -30.12
C PRO A 149 11.47 -1.17 -30.39
N ALA A 150 12.71 -1.03 -30.81
CA ALA A 150 13.44 0.21 -30.93
C ALA A 150 13.01 1.03 -32.15
N ASP A 151 11.93 1.79 -32.03
CA ASP A 151 11.53 2.76 -33.04
C ASP A 151 11.51 4.17 -32.43
N GLY A 152 12.68 4.81 -32.39
CA GLY A 152 12.84 6.26 -32.37
C GLY A 152 12.60 6.99 -31.05
N TRP A 153 13.68 7.27 -30.31
CA TRP A 153 13.74 8.48 -29.48
C TRP A 153 15.15 9.07 -29.44
N GLU A 154 15.30 10.20 -30.13
CA GLU A 154 16.44 11.11 -30.06
C GLU A 154 16.35 11.91 -28.75
N GLY A 155 17.52 12.28 -28.22
CA GLY A 155 17.69 12.63 -26.81
C GLY A 155 16.80 13.76 -26.28
N SER A 156 16.52 13.71 -24.98
CA SER A 156 16.94 14.77 -24.04
C SER A 156 16.44 14.53 -22.61
N ARG A 157 17.33 14.85 -21.66
CA ARG A 157 17.11 15.07 -20.21
C ARG A 157 16.75 13.86 -19.35
N SER A 158 17.70 13.49 -18.50
CA SER A 158 17.53 12.65 -17.31
C SER A 158 16.35 13.14 -16.46
N PRO A 159 15.31 12.34 -16.19
CA PRO A 159 14.24 12.77 -15.29
C PRO A 159 14.72 12.71 -13.82
N CYS A 160 14.43 13.74 -12.99
CA CYS A 160 14.55 13.68 -11.51
C CYS A 160 13.91 12.34 -11.09
N ARG A 161 14.72 11.46 -10.51
CA ARG A 161 14.30 10.12 -10.12
C ARG A 161 13.46 10.30 -8.86
N ARG A 162 12.20 9.88 -8.88
CA ARG A 162 11.34 9.85 -7.68
C ARG A 162 11.61 8.55 -6.93
N GLY A 163 12.18 8.64 -5.72
CA GLY A 163 12.42 7.55 -4.78
C GLY A 163 11.25 6.59 -4.64
N THR A 164 11.55 5.31 -4.41
CA THR A 164 10.55 4.24 -4.19
C THR A 164 10.98 3.42 -2.97
N VAL A 165 11.35 4.14 -1.92
CA VAL A 165 11.77 3.55 -0.65
C VAL A 165 10.62 3.71 0.32
N TRP A 166 9.92 2.64 0.59
CA TRP A 166 8.86 2.64 1.59
C TRP A 166 9.49 2.78 3.00
N VAL A 167 9.32 3.94 3.65
CA VAL A 167 9.84 4.21 5.00
C VAL A 167 8.71 4.37 6.03
N PRO A 168 8.93 3.99 7.31
CA PRO A 168 7.99 4.30 8.39
C PRO A 168 7.85 5.82 8.52
N TYR A 169 6.64 6.34 8.41
CA TYR A 169 6.36 7.77 8.58
C TYR A 169 6.15 8.08 10.07
N SER A 170 7.00 8.93 10.65
CA SER A 170 6.97 9.28 12.09
C SER A 170 5.98 10.39 12.44
N GLY A 171 5.24 10.93 11.47
CA GLY A 171 4.34 12.08 11.65
C GLY A 171 2.85 11.75 11.75
N SER A 172 2.46 10.47 11.84
CA SER A 172 1.06 10.04 11.89
C SER A 172 0.79 9.07 13.02
N GLU A 173 -0.41 9.16 13.61
CA GLU A 173 -0.86 8.27 14.69
C GLU A 173 -1.10 6.83 14.19
N CYS A 174 -1.39 6.66 12.88
CA CYS A 174 -1.43 5.36 12.20
C CYS A 174 -0.07 4.94 11.66
N VAL A 175 0.12 3.62 11.45
CA VAL A 175 1.30 3.11 10.75
C VAL A 175 1.16 3.39 9.26
N ILE A 176 1.88 4.41 8.81
CA ILE A 176 1.98 4.80 7.41
C ILE A 176 3.34 4.37 6.89
N VAL A 177 3.31 3.65 5.77
CA VAL A 177 4.51 3.40 4.97
C VAL A 177 4.52 4.42 3.85
N SER A 178 5.53 5.28 3.77
CA SER A 178 5.62 6.34 2.75
C SER A 178 6.60 6.00 1.66
N ARG A 179 6.22 6.23 0.41
CA ARG A 179 7.16 6.22 -0.72
C ARG A 179 8.15 7.37 -0.53
N GLY A 180 9.42 7.03 -0.38
CA GLY A 180 10.50 7.96 -0.11
C GLY A 180 10.52 9.07 -1.14
N ALA A 181 10.38 10.30 -0.67
CA ALA A 181 10.59 11.49 -1.48
C ALA A 181 12.11 11.71 -1.55
N ASP A 182 12.66 11.75 -2.75
CA ASP A 182 13.96 12.39 -2.92
C ASP A 182 13.73 13.89 -2.74
N GLU A 183 14.40 14.50 -1.75
CA GLU A 183 14.62 15.94 -1.74
C GLU A 183 15.53 16.26 -2.94
N CYS A 184 14.95 16.52 -4.12
CA CYS A 184 15.67 17.20 -5.20
C CYS A 184 15.90 18.66 -4.69
N THR A 185 17.00 18.92 -3.98
CA THR A 185 17.61 20.26 -3.87
C THR A 185 18.47 20.55 -5.08
#